data_AF-A0A0A8ZRP3-F1
#
_entry.id   AF-A0A0A8ZRP3-F1
#
_cell.length_a   1.000
_cell.length_b   1.000
_cell.length_c   1.000
_cell.angle_alpha   90.00
_cell.angle_beta   90.00
_cell.angle_gamma   90.00
#
_symmetry.space_group_name_H-M   'P 1'
#
loop_
_entity.id
_entity.type
_entity.pdbx_description
1 polymer ?
#
loop_
_entity_poly.entity_id
_entity_poly.type
_entity_poly.pdbx_seq_one_letter_code
_entity_poly.pdbx_strand_id
1 'polypeptide(L)'
;MMCRTPAGTLVIAKIKRNCEGNYILMKGRGATPKGSIPFLDLFNVNTGEKERIWESNKEKYYESILALMSYHPKCEMQLDQLKLLVSKESRRENTQFYLKIWPNKKQVQITNYPHPYPQLALLQKEIIRYQREDGIKLTATLYLPPGYNPSKDGPLPCLIWSYPGEFKSKEAAGQVRRSPNKFARISNNFPLLWLARGFVILADPTIPIIGEGNQESNDRYIEQLVSSAEAAVNEIVRRGVILFRGWVRNTSAVESLHS
;
A
#
# COMPACT_ATOMS: atom_id res chain seq x y z
N MET A 1 -7.02 19.27 -3.26
CA MET A 1 -6.84 20.71 -2.96
C MET A 1 -7.76 21.03 -1.80
N MET A 2 -7.23 21.62 -0.73
CA MET A 2 -7.96 21.96 0.49
C MET A 2 -8.47 23.41 0.40
N CYS A 3 -9.62 23.67 0.99
CA CYS A 3 -10.22 24.97 1.18
C CYS A 3 -9.76 25.57 2.52
N ARG A 4 -9.44 26.87 2.54
CA ARG A 4 -9.13 27.58 3.79
C ARG A 4 -10.41 28.21 4.35
N THR A 5 -10.76 27.87 5.58
CA THR A 5 -11.91 28.46 6.28
C THR A 5 -11.59 29.90 6.72
N PRO A 6 -12.60 30.73 7.07
CA PRO A 6 -12.37 32.04 7.69
C PRO A 6 -11.50 31.98 8.95
N ALA A 7 -11.62 30.89 9.73
CA ALA A 7 -10.76 30.59 10.89
C ALA A 7 -9.33 30.11 10.53
N GLY A 8 -8.92 30.19 9.26
CA GLY A 8 -7.58 29.81 8.80
C GLY A 8 -7.31 28.30 8.68
N THR A 9 -8.28 27.44 9.00
CA THR A 9 -8.14 25.97 8.96
C THR A 9 -8.26 25.45 7.53
N LEU A 10 -7.43 24.49 7.14
CA LEU A 10 -7.56 23.79 5.86
C LEU A 10 -8.52 22.60 6.01
N VAL A 11 -9.61 22.63 5.26
CA VAL A 11 -10.61 21.54 5.18
C VAL A 11 -10.78 21.12 3.73
N ILE A 12 -11.40 19.98 3.45
CA ILE A 12 -11.69 19.62 2.04
C ILE A 12 -12.77 20.55 1.48
N ALA A 13 -13.89 20.71 2.19
CA ALA A 13 -14.96 21.68 1.90
C ALA A 13 -15.88 21.82 3.13
N LYS A 14 -16.60 22.94 3.23
CA LYS A 14 -17.74 23.09 4.14
C LYS A 14 -19.03 22.74 3.40
N ILE A 15 -19.81 21.82 3.95
CA ILE A 15 -21.02 21.28 3.31
C ILE A 15 -22.26 21.71 4.10
N LYS A 16 -23.29 22.10 3.34
CA LYS A 16 -24.64 22.36 3.81
C LYS A 16 -25.57 21.24 3.33
N ARG A 17 -26.56 20.90 4.16
CA ARG A 17 -27.69 20.05 3.76
C ARG A 17 -28.95 20.87 3.91
N ASN A 18 -29.69 21.07 2.82
CA ASN A 18 -30.92 21.86 2.82
C ASN A 18 -30.71 23.27 3.44
N CYS A 19 -29.55 23.90 3.18
CA CYS A 19 -29.13 25.17 3.81
C CYS A 19 -28.88 25.13 5.33
N GLU A 20 -29.05 23.99 5.98
CA GLU A 20 -28.85 23.78 7.42
C GLU A 20 -27.63 22.91 7.72
N GLY A 21 -27.15 22.98 8.97
CA GLY A 21 -25.98 22.24 9.46
C GLY A 21 -24.63 22.82 9.02
N ASN A 22 -23.58 22.53 9.78
CA ASN A 22 -22.20 22.88 9.43
C ASN A 22 -21.39 21.59 9.37
N TYR A 23 -21.22 21.05 8.17
CA TYR A 23 -20.43 19.84 7.97
C TYR A 23 -19.08 20.19 7.34
N ILE A 24 -18.04 19.43 7.67
CA ILE A 24 -16.79 19.42 6.91
C ILE A 24 -16.62 18.05 6.24
N LEU A 25 -16.09 18.06 5.02
CA LEU A 25 -15.68 16.82 4.34
C LEU A 25 -14.35 16.33 4.89
N MET A 26 -14.31 15.07 5.31
CA MET A 26 -13.10 14.39 5.75
C MET A 26 -12.84 13.18 4.86
N LYS A 27 -11.61 13.06 4.35
CA LYS A 27 -11.18 11.85 3.65
C LYS A 27 -10.18 11.08 4.50
N GLY A 28 -10.29 9.76 4.49
CA GLY A 28 -9.36 8.88 5.19
C GLY A 28 -8.81 7.80 4.26
N ARG A 29 -7.65 7.25 4.62
CA ARG A 29 -7.08 6.07 3.94
C ARG A 29 -7.81 4.77 4.28
N GLY A 30 -8.52 4.73 5.41
CA GLY A 30 -9.26 3.56 5.91
C GLY A 30 -8.40 2.31 6.02
N ALA A 31 -7.36 2.36 6.87
CA ALA A 31 -6.52 1.18 7.10
C ALA A 31 -7.34 0.04 7.73
N THR A 32 -7.26 -1.16 7.15
CA THR A 32 -7.87 -2.37 7.69
C THR A 32 -6.88 -3.54 7.62
N PRO A 33 -7.12 -4.67 8.33
CA PRO A 33 -6.31 -5.87 8.19
C PRO A 33 -6.22 -6.41 6.75
N LYS A 34 -7.20 -6.08 5.90
CA LYS A 34 -7.25 -6.48 4.47
C LYS A 34 -6.62 -5.45 3.52
N GLY A 35 -6.07 -4.35 4.06
CA GLY A 35 -5.50 -3.24 3.31
C GLY A 35 -6.34 -1.96 3.39
N SER A 36 -5.89 -0.91 2.71
CA SER A 36 -6.53 0.40 2.74
C SER A 36 -7.84 0.43 1.93
N ILE A 37 -8.91 0.92 2.55
CA ILE A 37 -10.24 1.18 1.98
C ILE A 37 -10.54 2.67 2.15
N PRO A 38 -10.16 3.53 1.19
CA PRO A 38 -10.38 4.96 1.31
C PRO A 38 -11.86 5.31 1.44
N PHE A 39 -12.15 6.36 2.19
CA PHE A 39 -13.53 6.79 2.46
C PHE A 39 -13.67 8.31 2.50
N LEU A 40 -14.91 8.77 2.49
CA LEU A 40 -15.32 10.14 2.68
C LEU A 40 -16.46 10.23 3.68
N ASP A 41 -16.24 11.04 4.71
CA ASP A 41 -17.18 11.31 5.78
C ASP A 41 -17.62 12.78 5.74
N LEU A 42 -18.86 13.01 6.17
CA LEU A 42 -19.28 14.30 6.69
C LEU A 42 -19.07 14.30 8.19
N PHE A 43 -18.45 15.36 8.71
CA PHE A 43 -18.31 15.59 10.14
C PHE A 43 -19.13 16.82 10.51
N ASN A 44 -20.11 16.64 11.39
CA ASN A 44 -20.87 17.74 11.95
C ASN A 44 -20.02 18.44 13.02
N VAL A 45 -19.64 19.70 12.78
CA VAL A 45 -18.76 20.42 13.70
C VAL A 45 -19.44 20.80 15.02
N ASN A 46 -20.78 20.82 15.05
CA ASN A 46 -21.53 21.18 16.25
C ASN A 46 -21.74 19.98 17.18
N THR A 47 -22.02 18.79 16.61
CA THR A 47 -22.32 17.58 17.39
C THR A 47 -21.13 16.63 17.53
N GLY A 48 -20.11 16.76 16.67
CA GLY A 48 -19.00 15.83 16.60
C GLY A 48 -19.32 14.51 15.87
N GLU A 49 -20.55 14.36 15.37
CA GLU A 49 -20.98 13.14 14.68
C GLU A 49 -20.38 13.02 13.28
N LYS A 50 -20.19 11.77 12.85
CA LYS A 50 -19.62 11.40 11.55
C LYS A 50 -20.59 10.56 10.76
N GLU A 51 -20.73 10.86 9.47
CA GLU A 51 -21.55 10.10 8.54
C GLU A 51 -20.74 9.71 7.31
N ARG A 52 -20.68 8.41 7.02
CA ARG A 52 -20.04 7.83 5.82
C ARG A 52 -20.89 8.12 4.59
N ILE A 53 -20.42 8.98 3.69
CA ILE A 53 -21.13 9.28 2.44
C ILE A 53 -20.58 8.55 1.22
N TRP A 54 -19.32 8.09 1.28
CA TRP A 54 -18.70 7.27 0.26
C TRP A 54 -17.57 6.40 0.84
N GLU A 55 -17.42 5.20 0.30
CA GLU A 55 -16.27 4.31 0.55
C GLU A 55 -15.85 3.62 -0.75
N SER A 56 -14.55 3.32 -0.84
CA SER A 56 -13.98 2.55 -1.94
C SER A 56 -14.47 1.10 -1.89
N ASN A 57 -14.58 0.47 -3.07
CA ASN A 57 -14.86 -0.95 -3.17
C ASN A 57 -13.86 -1.80 -2.34
N LYS A 58 -14.35 -2.81 -1.62
CA LYS A 58 -13.54 -3.59 -0.67
C LYS A 58 -12.79 -4.76 -1.33
N GLU A 59 -13.19 -5.16 -2.54
CA GLU A 59 -12.85 -6.46 -3.12
C GLU A 59 -12.00 -6.36 -4.38
N LYS A 60 -12.40 -5.53 -5.35
CA LYS A 60 -11.80 -5.45 -6.69
C LYS A 60 -11.02 -4.17 -6.93
N TYR A 61 -11.60 -3.02 -6.58
CA TYR A 61 -11.04 -1.73 -6.96
C TYR A 61 -10.37 -1.04 -5.78
N TYR A 62 -9.31 -0.28 -6.06
CA TYR A 62 -8.78 0.74 -5.17
C TYR A 62 -9.18 2.10 -5.72
N GLU A 63 -9.98 2.85 -4.97
CA GLU A 63 -10.45 4.18 -5.33
C GLU A 63 -9.95 5.22 -4.34
N SER A 64 -9.56 6.39 -4.82
CA SER A 64 -9.07 7.48 -3.96
C SER A 64 -9.58 8.83 -4.43
N ILE A 65 -9.99 9.66 -3.48
CA ILE A 65 -10.41 11.04 -3.75
C ILE A 65 -9.16 11.91 -3.91
N LEU A 66 -9.04 12.49 -5.10
CA LEU A 66 -7.90 13.32 -5.49
C LEU A 66 -8.20 14.79 -5.25
N ALA A 67 -9.35 15.25 -5.74
CA ALA A 67 -9.72 16.65 -5.72
C ALA A 67 -11.22 16.85 -5.56
N LEU A 68 -11.56 17.97 -4.94
CA LEU A 68 -12.88 18.57 -5.01
C LEU A 68 -12.99 19.31 -6.35
N MET A 69 -14.02 19.00 -7.13
CA MET A 69 -14.26 19.58 -8.45
C MET A 69 -15.35 20.64 -8.44
N SER A 70 -16.20 20.62 -7.41
CA SER A 70 -17.12 21.73 -7.14
C SER A 70 -16.34 22.89 -6.52
N TYR A 71 -16.40 24.07 -7.14
CA TYR A 71 -15.78 25.27 -6.60
C TYR A 71 -16.86 26.23 -6.11
N HIS A 72 -16.64 26.82 -4.94
CA HIS A 72 -17.41 27.97 -4.47
C HIS A 72 -16.46 28.95 -3.77
N PRO A 73 -16.53 30.27 -4.04
CA PRO A 73 -15.60 31.26 -3.46
C PRO A 73 -15.52 31.24 -1.93
N LYS A 74 -16.63 30.91 -1.26
CA LYS A 74 -16.69 30.82 0.21
C LYS A 74 -16.33 29.43 0.76
N CYS A 75 -15.96 28.49 -0.10
CA CYS A 75 -15.75 27.08 0.25
C CYS A 75 -16.97 26.39 0.89
N GLU A 76 -18.15 26.95 0.70
CA GLU A 76 -19.45 26.42 1.13
C GLU A 76 -20.19 25.90 -0.09
N MET A 77 -20.75 24.69 -0.01
CA MET A 77 -21.60 24.15 -1.06
C MET A 77 -22.66 23.21 -0.48
N GLN A 78 -23.73 23.01 -1.25
CA GLN A 78 -24.73 22.01 -0.93
C GLN A 78 -24.22 20.61 -1.28
N LEU A 79 -24.61 19.61 -0.49
CA LEU A 79 -24.18 18.23 -0.70
C LEU A 79 -24.60 17.67 -2.07
N ASP A 80 -25.78 18.04 -2.54
CA ASP A 80 -26.32 17.65 -3.86
C ASP A 80 -25.52 18.23 -5.04
N GLN A 81 -24.72 19.27 -4.81
CA GLN A 81 -23.82 19.87 -5.79
C GLN A 81 -22.39 19.31 -5.73
N LEU A 82 -22.12 18.34 -4.84
CA LEU A 82 -20.78 17.80 -4.64
C LEU A 82 -20.30 17.02 -5.86
N LYS A 83 -19.15 17.41 -6.39
CA LYS A 83 -18.41 16.73 -7.46
C LYS A 83 -16.99 16.49 -7.01
N LEU A 84 -16.53 15.25 -7.15
CA LEU A 84 -15.19 14.82 -6.76
C LEU A 84 -14.47 14.16 -7.93
N LEU A 85 -13.19 14.43 -8.05
CA LEU A 85 -12.28 13.66 -8.90
C LEU A 85 -11.76 12.46 -8.11
N VAL A 86 -12.02 11.28 -8.65
CA VAL A 86 -11.64 9.99 -8.05
C VAL A 86 -10.73 9.25 -9.01
N SER A 87 -9.58 8.78 -8.52
CA SER A 87 -8.82 7.74 -9.21
C SER A 87 -9.44 6.39 -8.90
N LYS A 88 -9.54 5.51 -9.89
CA LYS A 88 -9.96 4.12 -9.73
C LYS A 88 -9.01 3.21 -10.48
N GLU A 89 -8.49 2.21 -9.80
CA GLU A 89 -7.57 1.21 -10.34
C GLU A 89 -7.89 -0.17 -9.76
N SER A 90 -7.35 -1.22 -10.37
CA SER A 90 -7.37 -2.57 -9.79
C SER A 90 -6.00 -3.20 -9.90
N ARG A 91 -5.87 -4.47 -9.51
CA ARG A 91 -4.62 -5.23 -9.70
C ARG A 91 -4.19 -5.30 -11.16
N ARG A 92 -5.15 -5.29 -12.09
CA ARG A 92 -4.94 -5.50 -13.54
C ARG A 92 -5.31 -4.28 -14.38
N GLU A 93 -6.16 -3.40 -13.87
CA GLU A 93 -6.58 -2.19 -14.58
C GLU A 93 -5.75 -1.00 -14.08
N ASN A 94 -5.02 -0.36 -15.00
CA ASN A 94 -4.32 0.88 -14.73
C ASN A 94 -5.29 1.97 -14.30
N THR A 95 -4.80 2.94 -13.54
CA THR A 95 -5.66 4.00 -13.01
C THR A 95 -6.35 4.78 -14.11
N GLN A 96 -7.67 4.84 -13.99
CA GLN A 96 -8.53 5.76 -14.72
C GLN A 96 -9.11 6.78 -13.74
N PHE A 97 -9.52 7.92 -14.28
CA PHE A 97 -10.08 9.02 -13.51
C PHE A 97 -11.58 9.16 -13.78
N TYR A 98 -12.32 9.42 -12.72
CA TYR A 98 -13.78 9.53 -12.73
C TYR A 98 -14.23 10.78 -12.00
N LEU A 99 -15.30 11.40 -12.49
CA LEU A 99 -16.12 12.32 -11.72
C LEU A 99 -17.15 11.51 -10.93
N LYS A 100 -17.20 11.72 -9.62
CA LYS A 100 -18.25 11.23 -8.73
C LYS A 100 -19.16 12.41 -8.38
N ILE A 101 -20.45 12.31 -8.68
CA ILE A 101 -21.40 13.44 -8.64
C ILE A 101 -22.58 13.08 -7.73
N TRP A 102 -22.85 13.89 -6.72
CA TRP A 102 -24.03 13.77 -5.85
C TRP A 102 -25.26 14.42 -6.51
N PRO A 103 -26.49 14.13 -6.02
CA PRO A 103 -26.84 13.26 -4.89
C PRO A 103 -26.88 11.76 -5.23
N ASN A 104 -27.07 11.39 -6.50
CA ASN A 104 -27.20 10.00 -6.95
C ASN A 104 -25.88 9.22 -7.00
N LYS A 105 -24.75 9.87 -6.67
CA LYS A 105 -23.39 9.30 -6.73
C LYS A 105 -23.04 8.78 -8.13
N LYS A 106 -23.59 9.42 -9.18
CA LYS A 106 -23.30 9.10 -10.58
C LYS A 106 -21.79 9.16 -10.82
N GLN A 107 -21.29 8.17 -11.52
CA GLN A 107 -19.89 8.03 -11.86
C GLN A 107 -19.72 8.22 -13.37
N VAL A 108 -18.89 9.19 -13.77
CA VAL A 108 -18.58 9.49 -15.16
C VAL A 108 -17.08 9.31 -15.37
N GLN A 109 -16.70 8.44 -16.30
CA GLN A 109 -15.30 8.21 -16.65
C GLN A 109 -14.77 9.38 -17.48
N ILE A 110 -13.62 9.94 -17.08
CA ILE A 110 -12.98 11.08 -17.76
C ILE A 110 -11.84 10.58 -18.66
N THR A 111 -11.21 9.45 -18.32
CA THR A 111 -10.05 8.93 -19.04
C THR A 111 -10.26 7.50 -19.45
N ASN A 112 -9.69 7.10 -20.59
CA ASN A 112 -9.64 5.71 -21.04
C ASN A 112 -8.24 5.36 -21.52
N TYR A 113 -7.27 5.40 -20.60
CA TYR A 113 -5.88 5.12 -20.94
C TYR A 113 -5.67 3.62 -21.21
N PRO A 114 -4.97 3.24 -22.29
CA PRO A 114 -4.59 1.84 -22.49
C PRO A 114 -3.67 1.37 -21.36
N HIS A 115 -3.55 0.05 -21.21
CA HIS A 115 -2.62 -0.52 -20.24
C HIS A 115 -1.18 -0.10 -20.60
N PRO A 116 -0.42 0.52 -19.68
CA PRO A 116 0.89 1.12 -20.01
C PRO A 116 1.95 0.08 -20.35
N TYR A 117 1.79 -1.16 -19.86
CA TYR A 117 2.73 -2.27 -20.08
C TYR A 117 1.98 -3.55 -20.51
N PRO A 118 1.43 -3.63 -21.74
CA PRO A 118 0.55 -4.74 -22.14
C PRO A 118 1.16 -6.12 -21.88
N GLN A 119 2.46 -6.28 -22.12
CA GLN A 119 3.21 -7.51 -21.86
C GLN A 119 3.24 -7.94 -20.38
N LEU A 120 2.94 -7.04 -19.45
CA LEU A 120 2.92 -7.29 -17.99
C LEU A 120 1.50 -7.21 -17.41
N ALA A 121 0.46 -7.08 -18.23
CA ALA A 121 -0.93 -6.93 -17.77
C ALA A 121 -1.43 -8.13 -16.93
N LEU A 122 -0.84 -9.31 -17.18
CA LEU A 122 -1.13 -10.56 -16.46
C LEU A 122 -0.05 -10.93 -15.43
N LEU A 123 0.80 -9.97 -15.01
CA LEU A 123 1.71 -10.21 -13.90
C LEU A 123 0.92 -10.66 -12.68
N GLN A 124 1.49 -11.56 -11.89
CA GLN A 124 0.85 -12.05 -10.68
C GLN A 124 1.40 -11.24 -9.51
N LYS A 125 0.50 -10.81 -8.63
CA LYS A 125 0.83 -10.04 -7.43
C LYS A 125 0.13 -10.66 -6.23
N GLU A 126 0.92 -11.08 -5.24
CA GLU A 126 0.45 -11.72 -4.02
C GLU A 126 1.07 -11.05 -2.80
N ILE A 127 0.28 -10.80 -1.75
CA ILE A 127 0.83 -10.48 -0.43
C ILE A 127 1.05 -11.80 0.29
N ILE A 128 2.29 -12.19 0.46
CA ILE A 128 2.67 -13.42 1.15
C ILE A 128 2.89 -13.15 2.64
N ARG A 129 2.67 -14.19 3.45
CA ARG A 129 2.88 -14.18 4.90
C ARG A 129 3.81 -15.33 5.27
N TYR A 130 4.78 -15.05 6.11
CA TYR A 130 5.77 -16.00 6.58
C TYR A 130 6.22 -15.62 7.99
N GLN A 131 7.09 -16.43 8.58
CA GLN A 131 7.54 -16.23 9.96
C GLN A 131 9.05 -16.26 10.02
N ARG A 132 9.61 -15.40 10.87
CA ARG A 132 10.99 -15.49 11.34
C ARG A 132 11.11 -16.64 12.34
N GLU A 133 12.32 -17.13 12.58
CA GLU A 133 12.55 -18.28 13.47
C GLU A 133 12.03 -18.06 14.90
N ASP A 134 12.04 -16.81 15.37
CA ASP A 134 11.50 -16.38 16.66
C ASP A 134 9.97 -16.18 16.69
N GLY A 135 9.26 -16.60 15.64
CA GLY A 135 7.79 -16.56 15.55
C GLY A 135 7.20 -15.22 15.12
N ILE A 136 8.03 -14.22 14.81
CA ILE A 136 7.53 -12.93 14.32
C ILE A 136 6.91 -13.09 12.94
N LYS A 137 5.67 -12.62 12.80
CA LYS A 137 4.91 -12.65 11.55
C LYS A 137 5.39 -11.55 10.62
N LEU A 138 5.86 -11.95 9.44
CA LEU A 138 6.36 -11.08 8.40
C LEU A 138 5.46 -11.11 7.18
N THR A 139 5.51 -10.04 6.39
CA THR A 139 4.81 -9.96 5.11
C THR A 139 5.77 -9.50 4.02
N ALA A 140 5.47 -9.85 2.77
CA ALA A 140 6.12 -9.31 1.59
C ALA A 140 5.11 -9.28 0.43
N THR A 141 5.40 -8.51 -0.61
CA THR A 141 4.65 -8.60 -1.87
C THR A 141 5.48 -9.37 -2.90
N LEU A 142 5.00 -10.54 -3.31
CA LEU A 142 5.60 -11.36 -4.35
C LEU A 142 5.00 -10.97 -5.71
N TYR A 143 5.88 -10.63 -6.66
CA TYR A 143 5.51 -10.40 -8.06
C TYR A 143 6.14 -11.47 -8.95
N LEU A 144 5.30 -12.14 -9.73
CA LEU A 144 5.72 -13.16 -10.68
C LEU A 144 5.51 -12.69 -12.12
N PRO A 145 6.40 -13.08 -13.06
CA PRO A 145 6.17 -12.85 -14.47
C PRO A 145 4.82 -13.40 -14.94
N PRO A 146 4.19 -12.78 -15.94
CA PRO A 146 2.99 -13.32 -16.58
C PRO A 146 3.19 -14.77 -17.03
N GLY A 147 2.23 -15.64 -16.70
CA GLY A 147 2.25 -17.06 -17.10
C GLY A 147 3.16 -17.97 -16.26
N TYR A 148 4.05 -17.42 -15.43
CA TYR A 148 4.98 -18.22 -14.63
C TYR A 148 4.27 -19.09 -13.58
N ASN A 149 4.65 -20.36 -13.52
CA ASN A 149 4.22 -21.34 -12.53
C ASN A 149 5.46 -22.05 -11.94
N PRO A 150 5.80 -21.80 -10.65
CA PRO A 150 6.97 -22.41 -10.02
C PRO A 150 7.02 -23.94 -10.10
N SER A 151 5.86 -24.61 -10.06
CA SER A 151 5.78 -26.08 -10.11
C SER A 151 6.03 -26.67 -11.50
N LYS A 152 5.92 -25.87 -12.57
CA LYS A 152 6.08 -26.32 -13.96
C LYS A 152 7.35 -25.79 -14.59
N ASP A 153 7.64 -24.52 -14.37
CA ASP A 153 8.69 -23.79 -15.07
C ASP A 153 10.02 -23.82 -14.30
N GLY A 154 9.99 -24.30 -13.05
CA GLY A 154 11.13 -24.29 -12.17
C GLY A 154 11.48 -22.89 -11.66
N PRO A 155 12.60 -22.77 -10.94
CA PRO A 155 13.00 -21.55 -10.23
C PRO A 155 13.55 -20.46 -11.15
N LEU A 156 13.27 -19.20 -10.83
CA LEU A 156 13.75 -18.01 -11.54
C LEU A 156 14.71 -17.19 -10.67
N PRO A 157 15.57 -16.35 -11.25
CA PRO A 157 16.34 -15.38 -10.46
C PRO A 157 15.38 -14.42 -9.74
N CYS A 158 15.70 -14.06 -8.49
CA CYS A 158 14.87 -13.16 -7.70
C CYS A 158 15.63 -11.90 -7.27
N LEU A 159 14.97 -10.75 -7.41
CA LEU A 159 15.38 -9.51 -6.78
C LEU A 159 14.57 -9.27 -5.52
N ILE A 160 15.26 -9.19 -4.38
CA ILE A 160 14.65 -8.77 -3.11
C ILE A 160 14.79 -7.26 -3.02
N TRP A 161 13.67 -6.55 -3.11
CA TRP A 161 13.62 -5.10 -3.00
C TRP A 161 13.07 -4.72 -1.63
N SER A 162 13.98 -4.41 -0.70
CA SER A 162 13.62 -4.05 0.67
C SER A 162 14.07 -2.63 0.99
N TYR A 163 13.27 -1.96 1.81
CA TYR A 163 13.69 -0.76 2.52
C TYR A 163 13.32 -0.99 3.99
N PRO A 164 14.31 -1.16 4.88
CA PRO A 164 14.04 -1.50 6.27
C PRO A 164 13.21 -0.38 6.93
N GLY A 165 12.21 -0.78 7.71
CA GLY A 165 11.40 0.12 8.51
C GLY A 165 11.60 -0.22 9.98
N GLU A 166 11.71 0.79 10.83
CA GLU A 166 11.78 0.61 12.28
C GLU A 166 10.37 0.50 12.87
N PHE A 167 10.17 -0.45 13.79
CA PHE A 167 8.88 -0.70 14.42
C PHE A 167 9.05 -0.77 15.93
N LYS A 168 8.14 -0.12 16.67
CA LYS A 168 8.14 -0.15 18.14
C LYS A 168 7.52 -1.43 18.73
N SER A 169 6.82 -2.25 17.93
CA SER A 169 6.20 -3.48 18.41
C SER A 169 5.99 -4.53 17.31
N LYS A 170 5.81 -5.79 17.73
CA LYS A 170 5.51 -6.95 16.84
C LYS A 170 4.18 -6.78 16.10
N GLU A 171 3.17 -6.20 16.75
CA GLU A 171 1.85 -5.95 16.16
C GLU A 171 1.92 -4.88 15.07
N ALA A 172 2.75 -3.86 15.26
CA ALA A 172 2.97 -2.81 14.26
C ALA A 172 3.69 -3.36 13.01
N ALA A 173 4.61 -4.31 13.20
CA ALA A 173 5.31 -4.98 12.10
C ALA A 173 4.37 -5.83 11.23
N GLY A 174 3.35 -6.45 11.82
CA GLY A 174 2.41 -7.31 11.10
C GLY A 174 1.36 -6.58 10.24
N GLN A 175 1.32 -5.24 10.26
CA GLN A 175 0.28 -4.48 9.56
C GLN A 175 0.54 -4.37 8.05
N VAL A 176 -0.45 -4.79 7.25
CA VAL A 176 -0.43 -4.64 5.80
C VAL A 176 -0.66 -3.17 5.42
N ARG A 177 0.40 -2.45 5.04
CA ARG A 177 0.33 -1.03 4.66
C ARG A 177 -0.19 -0.76 3.24
N ARG A 178 -0.12 -1.74 2.34
CA ARG A 178 -0.50 -1.57 0.92
C ARG A 178 -1.83 -2.25 0.62
N SER A 179 -2.69 -1.55 -0.12
CA SER A 179 -3.92 -2.16 -0.62
C SER A 179 -3.58 -3.27 -1.63
N PRO A 180 -4.17 -4.48 -1.48
CA PRO A 180 -3.94 -5.56 -2.43
C PRO A 180 -4.49 -5.21 -3.82
N ASN A 181 -5.43 -4.27 -3.92
CA ASN A 181 -6.12 -3.91 -5.17
C ASN A 181 -5.45 -2.77 -5.95
N LYS A 182 -4.30 -2.29 -5.50
CA LYS A 182 -3.57 -1.22 -6.20
C LYS A 182 -2.82 -1.75 -7.42
N PHE A 183 -2.91 -1.04 -8.54
CA PHE A 183 -2.18 -1.35 -9.77
C PHE A 183 -0.66 -1.27 -9.55
N ALA A 184 0.08 -2.18 -10.17
CA ALA A 184 1.53 -2.25 -10.09
C ALA A 184 2.16 -1.33 -11.14
N ARG A 185 2.48 -0.09 -10.76
CA ARG A 185 3.13 0.88 -11.65
C ARG A 185 4.62 0.65 -11.68
N ILE A 186 5.19 0.58 -12.89
CA ILE A 186 6.64 0.63 -13.07
C ILE A 186 7.08 2.07 -12.83
N SER A 187 8.08 2.25 -11.98
CA SER A 187 8.71 3.53 -11.70
C SER A 187 10.21 3.32 -11.48
N ASN A 188 10.98 4.40 -11.52
CA ASN A 188 12.44 4.32 -11.37
C ASN A 188 12.87 3.82 -9.97
N ASN A 189 11.96 3.87 -8.99
CA ASN A 189 12.25 3.51 -7.60
C ASN A 189 11.80 2.08 -7.25
N PHE A 190 11.42 1.26 -8.24
CA PHE A 190 10.86 -0.06 -7.98
C PHE A 190 11.15 -1.04 -9.15
N PRO A 191 11.71 -2.24 -8.89
CA PRO A 191 12.34 -3.06 -9.93
C PRO A 191 11.37 -3.92 -10.76
N LEU A 192 10.11 -3.49 -10.95
CA LEU A 192 9.10 -4.29 -11.67
C LEU A 192 9.43 -4.53 -13.15
N LEU A 193 10.28 -3.71 -13.76
CA LEU A 193 10.70 -3.91 -15.15
C LEU A 193 11.43 -5.25 -15.35
N TRP A 194 12.06 -5.78 -14.30
CA TRP A 194 12.80 -7.04 -14.37
C TRP A 194 11.88 -8.27 -14.50
N LEU A 195 10.58 -8.13 -14.19
CA LEU A 195 9.59 -9.16 -14.50
C LEU A 195 9.54 -9.47 -16.00
N ALA A 196 9.75 -8.46 -16.86
CA ALA A 196 9.80 -8.64 -18.31
C ALA A 196 11.06 -9.38 -18.77
N ARG A 197 12.08 -9.53 -17.91
CA ARG A 197 13.30 -10.31 -18.14
C ARG A 197 13.31 -11.64 -17.41
N GLY A 198 12.16 -12.11 -16.92
CA GLY A 198 12.06 -13.40 -16.24
C GLY A 198 12.60 -13.39 -14.80
N PHE A 199 12.72 -12.23 -14.17
CA PHE A 199 13.01 -12.16 -12.73
C PHE A 199 11.72 -12.22 -11.92
N VAL A 200 11.81 -12.79 -10.74
CA VAL A 200 10.80 -12.66 -9.69
C VAL A 200 11.17 -11.52 -8.77
N ILE A 201 10.20 -10.72 -8.32
CA ILE A 201 10.44 -9.62 -7.38
C ILE A 201 9.79 -9.93 -6.04
N LEU A 202 10.60 -10.02 -4.99
CA LEU A 202 10.11 -10.02 -3.61
C LEU A 202 10.25 -8.60 -3.05
N ALA A 203 9.13 -7.89 -2.95
CA ALA A 203 9.14 -6.49 -2.59
C ALA A 203 8.63 -6.23 -1.18
N ASP A 204 9.26 -5.24 -0.56
CA ASP A 204 8.95 -4.73 0.78
C ASP A 204 8.77 -5.87 1.81
N PRO A 205 9.71 -6.84 1.90
CA PRO A 205 9.69 -7.76 3.01
C PRO A 205 9.75 -6.95 4.32
N THR A 206 8.90 -7.31 5.26
CA THR A 206 8.89 -6.69 6.58
C THR A 206 10.18 -7.11 7.28
N ILE A 207 10.99 -6.13 7.70
CA ILE A 207 12.23 -6.36 8.44
C ILE A 207 12.11 -5.60 9.76
N PRO A 208 11.42 -6.16 10.76
CA PRO A 208 11.22 -5.47 12.02
C PRO A 208 12.49 -5.55 12.87
N ILE A 209 12.93 -4.38 13.32
CA ILE A 209 13.91 -4.24 14.39
C ILE A 209 13.15 -3.91 15.66
N ILE A 210 13.16 -4.82 16.61
CA ILE A 210 12.39 -4.73 17.86
C ILE A 210 13.36 -4.64 19.04
N GLY A 211 13.23 -3.60 19.85
CA GLY A 211 13.77 -3.57 21.21
C GLY A 211 12.77 -4.22 22.17
N GLU A 212 13.23 -5.11 23.03
CA GLU A 212 12.41 -5.73 24.09
C GLU A 212 12.96 -5.32 25.47
N GLY A 213 12.06 -4.88 26.36
CA GLY A 213 12.43 -4.45 27.71
C GLY A 213 13.34 -3.22 27.71
N ASN A 214 14.50 -3.33 28.36
CA ASN A 214 15.50 -2.27 28.47
C ASN A 214 16.61 -2.34 27.39
N GLN A 215 16.52 -3.27 26.43
CA GLN A 215 17.47 -3.33 25.32
C GLN A 215 17.06 -2.38 24.20
N GLU A 216 18.03 -1.60 23.73
CA GLU A 216 17.82 -0.71 22.59
C GLU A 216 17.77 -1.54 21.30
N SER A 217 16.92 -1.12 20.36
CA SER A 217 16.77 -1.77 19.05
C SER A 217 18.10 -1.93 18.30
N ASN A 218 19.06 -1.03 18.57
CA ASN A 218 20.37 -1.01 17.92
C ASN A 218 21.31 -2.13 18.38
N ASP A 219 21.10 -2.70 19.57
CA ASP A 219 21.97 -3.72 20.14
C ASP A 219 21.95 -5.02 19.31
N ARG A 220 20.81 -5.32 18.66
CA ARG A 220 20.60 -6.52 17.84
C ARG A 220 20.18 -6.20 16.40
N TYR A 221 20.50 -4.99 15.92
CA TYR A 221 20.05 -4.52 14.61
C TYR A 221 20.46 -5.45 13.47
N ILE A 222 21.74 -5.80 13.39
CA ILE A 222 22.28 -6.65 12.32
C ILE A 222 21.69 -8.06 12.38
N GLU A 223 21.61 -8.65 13.58
CA GLU A 223 21.05 -9.98 13.78
C GLU A 223 19.58 -10.06 13.35
N GLN A 224 18.75 -9.10 13.75
CA GLN A 224 17.33 -9.05 13.36
C GLN A 224 17.15 -8.78 11.86
N LEU A 225 18.04 -7.97 11.26
CA LEU A 225 18.05 -7.73 9.82
C LEU A 225 18.35 -9.01 9.05
N VAL A 226 19.42 -9.73 9.43
CA VAL A 226 19.81 -11.01 8.81
C VAL A 226 18.71 -12.05 8.99
N SER A 227 18.19 -12.22 10.20
CA SER A 227 17.14 -13.20 10.50
C SER A 227 15.85 -12.95 9.69
N SER A 228 15.48 -11.69 9.48
CA SER A 228 14.31 -11.35 8.67
C SER A 228 14.56 -11.60 7.17
N ALA A 229 15.78 -11.33 6.69
CA ALA A 229 16.18 -11.63 5.31
C ALA A 229 16.24 -13.15 5.05
N GLU A 230 16.81 -13.92 5.97
CA GLU A 230 16.83 -15.38 5.92
C GLU A 230 15.41 -15.95 5.87
N ALA A 231 14.49 -15.46 6.71
CA ALA A 231 13.09 -15.86 6.68
C ALA A 231 12.41 -15.57 5.32
N ALA A 232 12.71 -14.41 4.72
CA ALA A 232 12.18 -14.04 3.41
C ALA A 232 12.70 -14.94 2.28
N VAL A 233 14.00 -15.26 2.29
CA VAL A 233 14.64 -16.20 1.35
C VAL A 233 14.06 -17.60 1.51
N ASN A 234 13.96 -18.10 2.74
CA ASN A 234 13.43 -19.42 3.03
C ASN A 234 11.99 -19.58 2.53
N GLU A 235 11.15 -18.54 2.65
CA GLU A 235 9.78 -18.58 2.13
C GLU A 235 9.73 -18.69 0.61
N ILE A 236 10.55 -17.93 -0.13
CA ILE A 236 10.56 -18.02 -1.60
C ILE A 236 11.19 -19.34 -2.11
N VAL A 237 12.15 -19.90 -1.38
CA VAL A 237 12.69 -21.25 -1.64
C VAL A 237 11.61 -22.32 -1.42
N ARG A 238 10.90 -22.25 -0.29
CA ARG A 238 9.81 -23.18 0.04
C ARG A 238 8.71 -23.18 -1.02
N ARG A 239 8.47 -22.04 -1.66
CA ARG A 239 7.52 -21.90 -2.78
C ARG A 239 8.05 -22.40 -4.13
N GLY A 240 9.31 -22.84 -4.21
CA GLY A 240 9.95 -23.26 -5.45
C GLY A 240 10.24 -22.11 -6.42
N VAL A 241 10.15 -20.85 -5.94
CA VAL A 241 10.31 -19.66 -6.78
C VAL A 241 11.78 -19.42 -7.13
N ILE A 242 12.69 -19.77 -6.22
CA ILE A 242 14.14 -19.70 -6.44
C ILE A 242 14.82 -21.01 -6.03
N LEU A 243 16.00 -21.26 -6.60
CA LEU A 243 16.97 -22.22 -6.05
C LEU A 243 17.87 -21.49 -5.06
N PHE A 244 17.98 -22.01 -3.84
CA PHE A 244 18.98 -21.54 -2.90
C PHE A 244 20.04 -22.62 -2.71
N ARG A 245 21.30 -22.26 -2.98
CA ARG A 245 22.47 -23.17 -2.88
C ARG A 245 23.29 -22.97 -1.59
N GLY A 246 22.72 -22.31 -0.58
CA GLY A 246 23.35 -22.11 0.73
C GLY A 246 23.86 -20.68 0.94
N TRP A 247 24.02 -20.32 2.21
CA TRP A 247 24.72 -19.11 2.62
C TRP A 247 26.22 -19.40 2.68
N VAL A 248 27.04 -18.61 1.98
CA VAL A 248 28.47 -18.53 2.32
C VAL A 248 28.57 -17.59 3.52
N ARG A 249 28.45 -18.13 4.73
CA ARG A 249 28.83 -17.40 5.94
C ARG A 249 30.35 -17.32 5.97
N ASN A 250 30.91 -16.16 5.67
CA ASN A 250 32.33 -15.92 5.90
C ASN A 250 32.52 -15.67 7.41
N THR A 251 32.74 -16.71 8.19
CA THR A 251 32.92 -16.64 9.65
C THR A 251 34.31 -16.16 10.08
N SER A 252 35.20 -15.78 9.16
CA SER A 252 36.62 -15.53 9.42
C SER A 252 37.00 -14.06 9.68
N ALA A 253 36.07 -13.19 10.07
CA ALA A 253 36.37 -11.76 10.31
C ALA A 253 36.54 -11.36 11.80
N VAL A 254 36.65 -12.29 12.75
CA VAL A 254 36.72 -11.96 14.20
C VAL A 254 37.89 -12.65 14.95
N GLU A 255 38.95 -13.09 14.27
CA GLU A 255 40.07 -13.81 14.92
C GLU A 255 41.48 -13.20 14.77
N SER A 256 41.61 -11.89 14.56
CA SER A 256 42.96 -11.26 14.49
C SER A 256 43.10 -9.90 15.17
N LEU A 257 42.47 -9.73 16.33
CA LEU A 257 42.78 -8.62 17.24
C LEU A 257 42.99 -9.12 18.68
N HIS A 258 43.91 -10.07 18.87
CA HIS A 258 44.64 -10.26 20.14
C HIS A 258 45.97 -10.97 19.89
N SER A 259 47.00 -10.17 19.66
CA SER A 259 48.40 -10.45 19.98
C SER A 259 49.17 -9.14 19.94
#